data_AF-A0A2E0PIR1-F1
#
_entry.id   AF-A0A2E0PIR1-F1
#
_cell.length_a   1.000
_cell.length_b   1.000
_cell.length_c   1.000
_cell.angle_alpha   90.00
_cell.angle_beta   90.00
_cell.angle_gamma   90.00
#
_symmetry.space_group_name_H-M   'P 1'
#
loop_
_entity.id
_entity.type
_entity.pdbx_description
1 polymer ?
#
loop_
_entity_poly.entity_id
_entity_poly.type
_entity_poly.pdbx_seq_one_letter_code
_entity_poly.pdbx_strand_id
1 'polypeptide(L)' 'MRDNNIDFTIIEYLKKPLSTKSLTKICKLLAIEPDGLIRKNDSNFKVLGVNLSNMNYDQ' A
#
# COMPACT_ATOMS: atom_id res chain seq x y z
N MET A 1 10.83 -7.85 15.39
CA MET A 1 9.87 -8.83 14.83
C MET A 1 10.50 -10.21 14.71
N ARG A 2 11.64 -10.36 14.02
CA ARG A 2 12.38 -11.64 13.98
C ARG A 2 12.90 -12.07 15.35
N ASP A 3 13.20 -11.10 16.21
CA ASP A 3 13.70 -11.33 17.58
C ASP A 3 12.58 -11.71 18.57
N ASN A 4 11.32 -11.71 18.15
CA ASN A 4 10.17 -12.05 19.00
C ASN A 4 9.68 -13.50 18.78
N ASN A 5 10.40 -14.33 18.03
CA ASN A 5 10.02 -15.71 17.68
C ASN A 5 8.59 -15.84 17.10
N ILE A 6 8.15 -14.84 16.33
CA ILE A 6 6.86 -14.87 15.63
C ILE A 6 7.12 -15.28 14.19
N ASP A 7 6.51 -16.40 13.77
CA ASP A 7 6.52 -16.83 12.38
C ASP A 7 5.49 -16.03 11.57
N PHE A 8 5.89 -15.61 10.37
CA PHE A 8 5.03 -14.89 9.44
C PHE A 8 5.35 -15.24 7.99
N THR A 9 4.32 -15.15 7.15
CA THR A 9 4.48 -15.33 5.71
C THR A 9 5.11 -14.10 5.08
N ILE A 10 6.18 -14.30 4.29
CA ILE A 10 6.84 -13.24 3.53
C ILE A 10 6.17 -13.13 2.15
N ILE A 11 5.70 -11.94 1.80
CA ILE A 11 5.12 -11.63 0.47
C ILE A 11 5.98 -10.56 -0.21
N GLU A 12 6.58 -10.91 -1.35
CA GLU A 12 7.29 -9.96 -2.23
C GLU A 12 6.31 -9.18 -3.11
N TYR A 13 5.65 -8.17 -2.54
CA TYR A 13 4.57 -7.43 -3.19
C TYR A 13 4.98 -6.70 -4.48
N LEU A 14 6.27 -6.44 -4.71
CA LEU A 14 6.77 -5.87 -5.98
C LEU A 14 6.76 -6.89 -7.12
N LYS A 15 6.94 -8.18 -6.83
CA LYS A 15 6.89 -9.26 -7.84
C LYS A 15 5.49 -9.84 -7.96
N LYS A 16 4.78 -9.96 -6.83
CA LYS A 16 3.41 -10.47 -6.74
C LYS A 16 2.54 -9.44 -6.02
N PRO A 17 1.98 -8.45 -6.74
CA PRO A 17 1.16 -7.42 -6.13
C PRO A 17 -0.09 -8.03 -5.49
N LEU A 18 -0.58 -7.34 -4.45
CA LEU A 18 -1.81 -7.72 -3.78
C LEU A 18 -3.03 -7.29 -4.62
N SER A 19 -4.15 -7.98 -4.45
CA SER A 19 -5.41 -7.57 -5.04
C SER A 19 -5.97 -6.33 -4.35
N THR A 20 -6.84 -5.58 -5.04
CA THR A 20 -7.56 -4.43 -4.49
C THR A 20 -8.30 -4.79 -3.20
N LYS A 21 -9.02 -5.91 -3.18
CA LYS A 21 -9.73 -6.41 -1.98
C LYS A 21 -8.80 -6.57 -0.76
N SER A 22 -7.58 -7.08 -0.98
CA SER A 22 -6.60 -7.24 0.09
C SER A 22 -6.04 -5.90 0.54
N LEU A 23 -5.75 -4.99 -0.39
CA LEU A 23 -5.31 -3.64 -0.08
C LEU A 23 -6.36 -2.85 0.70
N THR A 24 -7.64 -2.89 0.29
CA THR A 24 -8.77 -2.29 1.02
C THR A 24 -8.88 -2.84 2.44
N LYS A 25 -8.68 -4.15 2.62
CA LYS A 25 -8.70 -4.77 3.96
C LYS A 25 -7.53 -4.26 4.81
N ILE A 26 -6.34 -4.10 4.23
CA ILE A 26 -5.17 -3.56 4.92
C ILE A 26 -5.41 -2.10 5.32
N CYS A 27 -5.95 -1.25 4.43
CA CYS A 27 -6.32 0.13 4.76
C CYS A 27 -7.26 0.19 5.97
N LYS A 28 -8.31 -0.64 5.98
CA LYS A 28 -9.25 -0.74 7.10
C LYS A 28 -8.59 -1.16 8.41
N LEU A 29 -7.68 -2.14 8.36
CA LEU A 29 -6.96 -2.61 9.55
C LEU A 29 -6.00 -1.56 10.12
N LEU A 30 -5.41 -0.74 9.24
CA LEU A 30 -4.49 0.33 9.61
C LEU A 30 -5.18 1.66 9.91
N ALA A 31 -6.51 1.75 9.70
CA ALA A 31 -7.29 2.97 9.81
C ALA A 31 -6.72 4.14 8.97
N ILE A 32 -6.33 3.84 7.74
CA ILE A 32 -5.84 4.83 6.77
C ILE A 32 -6.66 4.77 5.48
N GLU A 33 -6.68 5.89 4.77
CA GLU A 33 -7.19 5.98 3.41
C GLU A 33 -6.16 5.44 2.38
N PRO A 34 -6.58 5.09 1.15
CA PRO A 34 -5.69 4.51 0.14
C PRO A 34 -4.48 5.39 -0.22
N ASP A 35 -4.63 6.71 -0.20
CA ASP A 35 -3.52 7.66 -0.43
C ASP A 35 -2.44 7.58 0.65
N GLY A 36 -2.81 7.16 1.87
CA GLY A 36 -1.90 6.87 2.97
C GLY A 36 -0.94 5.71 2.70
N LEU A 37 -1.26 4.81 1.76
CA LEU A 37 -0.35 3.73 1.34
C LEU A 37 0.70 4.20 0.31
N ILE A 38 0.49 5.34 -0.34
CA ILE A 38 1.32 5.77 -1.48
C ILE A 38 2.68 6.28 -1.00
N ARG A 39 3.75 5.73 -1.60
CA ARG A 39 5.12 6.17 -1.34
C ARG A 39 5.45 7.42 -2.15
N LYS A 40 5.25 8.59 -1.56
CA LYS A 40 5.50 9.90 -2.20
C LYS A 40 6.95 10.12 -2.67
N ASN A 41 7.90 9.40 -2.07
CA ASN A 41 9.32 9.47 -2.43
C ASN A 41 9.72 8.51 -3.56
N ASP A 42 8.82 7.63 -4.01
CA ASP A 42 9.05 6.72 -5.12
C ASP A 42 9.28 7.50 -6.43
N SER A 43 10.23 7.06 -7.25
CA SER A 43 10.54 7.73 -8.52
C SER A 43 9.36 7.70 -9.48
N ASN A 44 8.58 6.62 -9.51
CA ASN A 44 7.41 6.50 -10.37
C ASN A 44 6.33 7.48 -9.95
N PHE A 45 6.12 7.66 -8.64
CA PHE A 45 5.16 8.65 -8.13
C PHE A 45 5.52 10.06 -8.61
N LYS A 46 6.80 10.43 -8.54
CA LYS A 46 7.30 11.74 -8.99
C LYS A 46 7.17 11.92 -10.50
N VAL A 47 7.49 10.90 -11.30
CA VAL A 47 7.42 10.94 -12.77
C VAL A 47 5.98 11.01 -13.25
N LEU A 48 5.05 10.28 -12.61
CA LEU A 48 3.64 10.23 -13.01
C LEU A 48 2.86 11.50 -12.63
N GLY A 49 3.43 12.39 -11.81
CA GLY A 49 2.79 13.67 -11.44
C GLY A 49 1.45 13.47 -10.72
N VAL A 50 1.32 12.39 -9.95
CA VAL A 50 0.06 11.99 -9.31
C VAL A 50 -0.43 13.06 -8.34
N ASN A 51 -1.65 13.56 -8.57
CA ASN A 51 -2.30 14.53 -7.68
C ASN A 51 -3.26 13.80 -6.73
N LEU A 52 -2.84 13.68 -5.46
CA LEU A 52 -3.61 12.98 -4.43
C LEU A 52 -4.90 13.71 -4.03
N SER A 53 -4.95 15.03 -4.19
CA SER A 53 -6.12 15.85 -3.83
C SER A 53 -7.35 15.56 -4.70
N ASN A 54 -7.15 14.94 -5.87
CA ASN A 54 -8.20 14.64 -6.85
C ASN A 54 -8.41 13.13 -7.04
N MET A 55 -7.92 12.29 -6.12
CA MET A 55 -8.13 10.85 -6.21
C MET A 55 -9.57 10.47 -5.86
N ASN A 56 -10.19 9.67 -6.74
CA ASN A 56 -11.42 8.96 -6.43
C ASN A 56 -11.07 7.62 -5.78
N TYR A 57 -11.47 7.43 -4.52
CA TYR A 57 -11.19 6.22 -3.73
C TYR A 57 -12.17 5.07 -3.99
N ASP A 58 -13.20 5.29 -4.81
CA ASP A 58 -14.28 4.32 -5.12
C ASP A 58 -14.08 3.56 -6.46
N GLN A 59 -12.89 3.62 -7.07
CA GLN A 59 -12.59 2.90 -8.33
C GLN A 59 -11.90 1.55 -8.14
#